data_AF-A0A381ZU13-F1
#
_entry.id   AF-A0A381ZU13-F1
#
_cell.length_a   1.000
_cell.length_b   1.000
_cell.length_c   1.000
_cell.angle_alpha   90.00
_cell.angle_beta   90.00
_cell.angle_gamma   90.00
#
_symmetry.space_group_name_H-M   'P 1'
#
loop_
_entity.id
_entity.type
_entity.pdbx_description
1 polymer ?
#
loop_
_entity_poly.entity_id
_entity_poly.type
_entity_poly.pdbx_seq_one_letter_code
_entity_poly.pdbx_strand_id
1 'polypeptide(L)'
;VKILNWIDRATVFVSVTGLVTLTTLVCASVMGRYLFAMPIPDDLVFSEFLMVFIVFLPLSSVQAAREHVFVTIFTEWMPNRKKVVLETFGVFVGLIAFTIVGAAVYTDFQESYDIQAYVEGPLELVEWPAKLALFFGIGLFAIRLLVDLVQSVHGIIYDTATATRSEEDRVLDAEL
;
A
#
# COMPACT_ATOMS: atom_id res chain seq x y z
N VAL A 1 11.55 -9.29 11.49
CA VAL A 1 10.07 -9.21 11.59
C VAL A 1 9.58 -8.20 12.63
N LYS A 2 10.03 -8.21 13.90
CA LYS A 2 9.55 -7.27 14.93
C LYS A 2 9.67 -5.77 14.56
N ILE A 3 10.80 -5.36 14.00
CA ILE A 3 11.03 -3.97 13.55
C ILE A 3 10.09 -3.60 12.39
N LEU A 4 9.92 -4.51 11.43
CA LEU A 4 9.04 -4.27 10.28
C LEU A 4 7.58 -4.12 10.71
N ASN A 5 7.12 -4.95 11.64
CA ASN A 5 5.77 -4.83 12.18
C ASN A 5 5.54 -3.52 12.95
N TRP A 6 6.58 -2.98 13.59
CA TRP A 6 6.50 -1.66 14.24
C TRP A 6 6.37 -0.54 13.21
N ILE A 7 7.16 -0.60 12.14
CA ILE A 7 7.07 0.34 11.00
C ILE A 7 5.68 0.25 10.37
N ASP A 8 5.21 -0.96 10.04
CA ASP A 8 3.88 -1.18 9.46
C ASP A 8 2.78 -0.55 10.32
N ARG A 9 2.86 -0.70 11.65
CA ARG A 9 1.87 -0.12 12.57
C ARG A 9 1.93 1.40 12.63
N ALA A 10 3.13 1.98 12.61
CA ALA A 10 3.29 3.44 12.55
C ALA A 10 2.70 3.99 11.24
N THR A 11 2.96 3.31 10.13
CA THR A 11 2.47 3.72 8.82
C THR A 11 0.94 3.63 8.72
N VAL A 12 0.34 2.55 9.25
CA VAL A 12 -1.12 2.43 9.36
C VAL A 12 -1.72 3.56 10.21
N PHE A 13 -1.09 3.90 11.33
CA PHE A 13 -1.56 4.98 12.19
C PHE A 13 -1.59 6.34 11.46
N VAL A 14 -0.55 6.63 10.67
CA VAL A 14 -0.51 7.83 9.83
C VAL A 14 -1.64 7.82 8.81
N SER A 15 -1.87 6.69 8.13
CA SER A 15 -2.94 6.57 7.12
C SER A 15 -4.34 6.69 7.71
N VAL A 16 -4.60 6.10 8.89
CA VAL A 16 -5.87 6.26 9.60
C VAL A 16 -6.10 7.72 9.99
N THR A 17 -5.07 8.38 10.51
CA THR A 17 -5.16 9.81 10.85
C THR A 17 -5.44 10.64 9.60
N GLY A 18 -4.73 10.38 8.50
CA GLY A 18 -4.96 11.02 7.20
C GLY A 18 -6.38 10.82 6.69
N LEU A 19 -6.95 9.62 6.83
CA LEU A 19 -8.32 9.32 6.42
C LEU A 19 -9.37 10.12 7.22
N VAL A 20 -9.17 10.24 8.53
CA VAL A 20 -10.04 11.07 9.38
C VAL A 20 -9.93 12.54 8.99
N THR A 21 -8.71 13.03 8.75
CA THR A 21 -8.46 14.40 8.27
C THR A 21 -9.13 14.64 6.91
N LEU A 22 -8.95 13.75 5.95
CA LEU A 22 -9.57 13.83 4.63
C LEU A 22 -11.09 13.89 4.71
N THR A 23 -11.69 12.98 5.48
CA THR A 23 -13.14 12.93 5.66
C THR A 23 -13.66 14.23 6.28
N THR A 24 -12.98 14.72 7.33
CA THR A 24 -13.36 15.97 8.00
C THR A 24 -13.22 17.17 7.07
N LEU A 25 -12.15 17.22 6.27
CA LEU A 25 -11.89 18.29 5.30
C LEU A 25 -12.97 18.34 4.23
N VAL A 26 -13.34 17.20 3.64
CA VAL A 26 -14.40 17.12 2.63
C VAL A 26 -15.76 17.48 3.24
N CYS A 27 -16.09 16.99 4.44
CA CYS A 27 -17.31 17.39 5.12
C CYS A 27 -17.35 18.91 5.38
N ALA A 28 -16.24 19.49 5.84
CA ALA A 28 -16.12 20.92 6.08
C ALA A 28 -16.22 21.74 4.79
N SER A 29 -15.63 21.28 3.68
CA SER A 29 -15.69 21.98 2.39
C SER A 29 -17.12 22.01 1.84
N VAL A 30 -17.83 20.89 1.93
CA VAL A 30 -19.25 20.80 1.55
C VAL A 30 -20.10 21.70 2.44
N MET A 31 -19.97 21.59 3.78
CA MET A 31 -20.73 22.45 4.70
C MET A 31 -20.43 23.95 4.50
N GLY A 32 -19.16 24.33 4.33
CA GLY A 32 -18.73 25.71 4.07
C GLY A 32 -19.34 26.29 2.80
N ARG A 33 -19.34 25.49 1.73
CA ARG A 33 -19.91 25.88 0.43
C ARG A 33 -21.43 26.10 0.49
N TYR A 34 -22.16 25.21 1.16
CA TYR A 34 -23.63 25.27 1.19
C TYR A 34 -24.19 26.19 2.27
N LEU A 35 -23.52 26.31 3.44
CA LEU A 35 -24.03 27.10 4.57
C LEU A 35 -23.46 28.52 4.63
N PHE A 36 -22.20 28.71 4.24
CA PHE A 36 -21.47 29.97 4.44
C PHE A 36 -21.07 30.67 3.14
N ALA A 37 -21.35 30.06 1.98
CA ALA A 37 -20.94 30.54 0.64
C ALA A 37 -19.43 30.85 0.52
N MET A 38 -18.62 30.31 1.43
CA MET A 38 -17.16 30.42 1.44
C MET A 38 -16.59 29.03 1.18
N PRO A 39 -16.28 28.69 -0.08
CA PRO A 39 -15.62 27.42 -0.39
C PRO A 39 -14.18 27.44 0.15
N ILE A 40 -13.72 26.27 0.62
CA ILE A 40 -12.31 26.07 0.94
C ILE A 40 -11.54 26.04 -0.39
N PRO A 41 -10.51 26.87 -0.59
CA PRO A 41 -9.69 26.82 -1.80
C PRO A 41 -8.90 25.51 -1.85
N ASP A 42 -8.79 24.92 -3.05
CA ASP A 42 -7.98 23.73 -3.35
C ASP A 42 -8.29 22.46 -2.53
N ASP A 43 -9.54 22.28 -2.10
CA ASP A 43 -9.96 21.08 -1.35
C ASP A 43 -9.71 19.76 -2.10
N LEU A 44 -9.79 19.78 -3.43
CA LEU A 44 -9.43 18.66 -4.31
C LEU A 44 -7.93 18.31 -4.24
N VAL A 45 -7.05 19.30 -4.28
CA VAL A 45 -5.58 19.08 -4.27
C VAL A 45 -5.13 18.52 -2.92
N PHE A 46 -5.67 19.06 -1.82
CA PHE A 46 -5.45 18.48 -0.49
C PHE A 46 -5.94 17.04 -0.40
N SER A 47 -7.09 16.75 -1.01
CA SER A 47 -7.67 15.41 -1.01
C SER A 47 -6.81 14.42 -1.79
N GLU A 48 -6.28 14.83 -2.94
CA GLU A 48 -5.37 14.03 -3.75
C GLU A 48 -4.08 13.71 -2.99
N PHE A 49 -3.47 14.70 -2.36
CA PHE A 49 -2.26 14.47 -1.56
C PHE A 49 -2.53 13.51 -0.40
N LEU A 50 -3.63 13.72 0.34
CA LEU A 50 -4.03 12.84 1.43
C LEU A 50 -4.31 11.40 0.94
N MET A 51 -4.91 11.20 -0.23
CA MET A 51 -5.10 9.87 -0.80
C MET A 51 -3.78 9.12 -0.99
N VAL A 52 -2.72 9.81 -1.41
CA VAL A 52 -1.38 9.19 -1.52
C VAL A 52 -0.91 8.67 -0.16
N PHE A 53 -1.05 9.46 0.91
CA PHE A 53 -0.72 9.06 2.28
C PHE A 53 -1.63 7.95 2.83
N ILE A 54 -2.88 7.87 2.40
CA ILE A 54 -3.84 6.88 2.90
C ILE A 54 -3.64 5.53 2.19
N VAL A 55 -3.29 5.54 0.90
CA VAL A 55 -3.25 4.32 0.08
C VAL A 55 -1.88 3.65 0.08
N PHE A 56 -0.80 4.41 -0.10
CA PHE A 56 0.52 3.81 -0.37
C PHE A 56 1.32 3.52 0.88
N LEU A 57 1.13 4.30 1.94
CA LEU A 57 1.79 4.09 3.22
C LEU A 57 1.42 2.73 3.85
N PRO A 58 0.14 2.39 4.09
CA PRO A 58 -0.22 1.16 4.77
C PRO A 58 -0.10 -0.06 3.87
N LEU A 59 0.24 0.11 2.59
CA LEU A 59 0.33 -0.95 1.58
C LEU A 59 1.22 -2.12 2.04
N SER A 60 2.35 -1.83 2.71
CA SER A 60 3.23 -2.85 3.30
C SER A 60 2.50 -3.71 4.35
N SER A 61 1.63 -3.10 5.16
CA SER A 61 0.87 -3.82 6.19
C SER A 61 -0.23 -4.72 5.60
N VAL A 62 -0.83 -4.32 4.48
CA VAL A 62 -1.82 -5.14 3.75
C VAL A 62 -1.14 -6.37 3.15
N GLN A 63 0.04 -6.17 2.55
CA GLN A 63 0.88 -7.26 2.06
C GLN A 63 1.28 -8.21 3.18
N ALA A 64 1.63 -7.67 4.35
CA ALA A 64 1.99 -8.45 5.54
C ALA A 64 0.87 -9.41 5.98
N ALA A 65 -0.38 -8.96 5.85
CA ALA A 65 -1.56 -9.75 6.19
C ALA A 65 -1.93 -10.77 5.09
N ARG A 66 -1.28 -10.72 3.92
CA ARG A 66 -1.62 -11.49 2.71
C ARG A 66 -3.11 -11.39 2.37
N GLU A 67 -3.70 -10.20 2.51
CA GLU A 67 -5.11 -9.94 2.23
C GLU A 67 -5.41 -9.69 0.74
N HIS A 68 -4.43 -9.90 -0.13
CA HIS A 68 -4.67 -9.87 -1.58
C HIS A 68 -5.61 -11.01 -1.98
N VAL A 69 -6.62 -10.71 -2.80
CA VAL A 69 -7.60 -11.72 -3.23
C VAL A 69 -6.90 -12.77 -4.10
N PHE A 70 -6.86 -14.02 -3.61
CA PHE A 70 -6.32 -15.16 -4.35
C PHE A 70 -7.46 -15.97 -4.98
N VAL A 71 -7.39 -16.20 -6.30
CA VAL A 71 -8.34 -17.08 -6.97
C VAL A 71 -7.88 -18.53 -6.81
N THR A 72 -8.58 -19.29 -5.97
CA THR A 72 -8.23 -20.68 -5.62
C THR A 72 -8.81 -21.73 -6.57
N ILE A 73 -9.79 -21.36 -7.41
CA ILE A 73 -10.53 -22.26 -8.32
C ILE A 73 -9.59 -23.15 -9.17
N PHE A 74 -8.48 -22.60 -9.67
CA PHE A 74 -7.52 -23.34 -10.50
C PHE A 74 -6.41 -24.03 -9.71
N THR A 75 -6.22 -23.67 -8.43
CA THR A 75 -5.14 -24.20 -7.60
C THR A 75 -5.63 -25.23 -6.61
N GLU A 76 -6.93 -25.35 -6.37
CA GLU A 76 -7.53 -26.24 -5.37
C GLU A 76 -7.06 -27.69 -5.49
N TRP A 77 -6.98 -28.21 -6.72
CA TRP A 77 -6.54 -29.59 -7.02
C TRP A 77 -5.02 -29.80 -6.97
N MET A 78 -4.24 -28.75 -6.74
CA MET A 78 -2.79 -28.77 -6.77
C MET A 78 -2.20 -29.16 -5.39
N PRO A 79 -1.18 -30.04 -5.33
CA PRO A 79 -0.53 -30.37 -4.05
C PRO A 79 0.13 -29.14 -3.41
N ASN A 80 0.12 -29.08 -2.08
CA ASN A 80 0.58 -27.93 -1.27
C ASN A 80 1.93 -27.35 -1.75
N ARG A 81 2.91 -28.21 -2.03
CA ARG A 81 4.25 -27.80 -2.48
C ARG A 81 4.26 -26.98 -3.76
N LYS A 82 3.37 -27.34 -4.70
CA LYS A 82 3.24 -26.65 -5.98
C LYS A 82 2.51 -25.29 -5.84
N LYS A 83 1.55 -25.18 -4.91
CA LYS A 83 0.90 -23.92 -4.55
C LYS A 83 1.90 -22.92 -3.98
N VAL A 84 2.73 -23.36 -3.03
CA VAL A 84 3.78 -22.52 -2.42
C VAL A 84 4.78 -22.00 -3.47
N VAL A 85 5.17 -22.83 -4.44
CA VAL A 85 6.07 -22.40 -5.53
C VAL A 85 5.42 -21.33 -6.40
N LEU A 86 4.14 -21.49 -6.76
CA LEU A 86 3.42 -20.49 -7.55
C LEU A 86 3.27 -19.17 -6.79
N GLU A 87 2.96 -19.22 -5.50
CA GLU A 87 2.88 -18.05 -4.63
C GLU A 87 4.24 -17.34 -4.51
N THR A 88 5.32 -18.11 -4.32
CA THR A 88 6.69 -17.59 -4.27
C THR A 88 7.07 -16.92 -5.60
N PHE A 89 6.68 -17.52 -6.72
CA PHE A 89 6.88 -16.93 -8.04
C PHE A 89 6.10 -15.61 -8.20
N GLY A 90 4.85 -15.55 -7.72
CA GLY A 90 4.06 -14.32 -7.70
C GLY A 90 4.73 -13.20 -6.90
N VAL A 91 5.23 -13.52 -5.69
CA VAL A 91 5.98 -12.57 -4.85
C VAL A 91 7.26 -12.10 -5.54
N PHE A 92 7.98 -13.00 -6.23
CA PHE A 92 9.18 -12.67 -6.99
C PHE A 92 8.88 -11.70 -8.15
N VAL A 93 7.85 -11.98 -8.94
CA VAL A 93 7.42 -11.09 -10.04
C VAL A 93 6.97 -9.74 -9.48
N GLY A 94 6.21 -9.74 -8.39
CA GLY A 94 5.80 -8.52 -7.68
C GLY A 94 7.01 -7.71 -7.23
N LEU A 95 8.02 -8.34 -6.64
CA LEU A 95 9.23 -7.66 -6.17
C LEU A 95 9.94 -6.95 -7.33
N ILE A 96 10.09 -7.61 -8.48
CA ILE A 96 10.72 -6.99 -9.67
C ILE A 96 9.88 -5.81 -10.14
N ALA A 97 8.57 -6.01 -10.32
CA ALA A 97 7.68 -4.96 -10.83
C ALA A 97 7.71 -3.72 -9.93
N PHE A 98 7.54 -3.89 -8.62
CA PHE A 98 7.51 -2.77 -7.68
C PHE A 98 8.88 -2.13 -7.44
N THR A 99 9.98 -2.86 -7.65
CA THR A 99 11.31 -2.25 -7.66
C THR A 99 11.50 -1.31 -8.86
N ILE A 100 11.01 -1.70 -10.05
CA ILE A 100 11.02 -0.84 -11.24
C ILE A 100 10.15 0.39 -11.02
N VAL A 101 8.93 0.21 -10.48
CA VAL A 101 8.04 1.33 -10.14
C VAL A 101 8.70 2.25 -9.10
N GLY A 102 9.34 1.70 -8.07
CA GLY A 102 10.05 2.48 -7.06
C GLY A 102 11.17 3.35 -7.65
N ALA A 103 11.91 2.83 -8.63
CA ALA A 103 12.92 3.60 -9.35
C ALA A 103 12.30 4.74 -10.18
N ALA A 104 11.18 4.47 -10.88
CA ALA A 104 10.47 5.49 -11.65
C ALA A 104 9.88 6.60 -10.76
N VAL A 105 9.33 6.23 -9.60
CA VAL A 105 8.80 7.19 -8.62
C VAL A 105 9.92 8.02 -8.01
N TYR A 106 11.09 7.44 -7.77
CA TYR A 106 12.25 8.19 -7.31
C TYR A 106 12.69 9.24 -8.33
N THR A 107 12.76 8.89 -9.62
CA THR A 107 13.12 9.85 -10.67
C THR A 107 12.10 10.97 -10.79
N ASP A 108 10.79 10.65 -10.71
CA ASP A 108 9.72 11.66 -10.74
C ASP A 108 9.77 12.59 -9.51
N PHE A 109 10.07 12.04 -8.32
CA PHE A 109 10.28 12.83 -7.12
C PHE A 109 11.48 13.78 -7.26
N GLN A 110 12.62 13.30 -7.76
CA GLN A 110 13.80 14.14 -7.96
C GLN A 110 13.54 15.28 -8.93
N GLU A 111 12.94 14.99 -10.08
CA GLU A 111 12.59 16.01 -11.07
C GLU A 111 11.66 17.07 -10.46
N SER A 112 10.63 16.64 -9.74
CA SER A 112 9.67 17.54 -9.08
C SER A 112 10.30 18.38 -7.97
N TYR A 113 11.29 17.82 -7.27
CA TYR A 113 12.04 18.54 -6.25
C TYR A 113 12.97 19.59 -6.87
N ASP A 114 13.61 19.28 -8.00
CA ASP A 114 14.53 20.20 -8.66
C ASP A 114 13.81 21.39 -9.30
N ILE A 115 12.66 21.15 -9.94
CA ILE A 115 11.88 22.20 -10.60
C ILE A 115 10.88 22.91 -9.67
N GLN A 116 10.74 22.43 -8.42
CA GLN A 116 9.70 22.85 -7.47
C GLN A 116 8.32 22.83 -8.13
N ALA A 117 7.96 21.67 -8.70
CA ALA A 117 6.69 21.48 -9.38
C ALA A 117 5.52 21.82 -8.44
N TYR A 118 4.55 22.57 -8.97
CA TYR A 118 3.37 23.02 -8.24
C TYR A 118 2.10 22.68 -9.02
N VAL A 119 1.05 22.35 -8.28
CA VAL A 119 -0.27 22.13 -8.86
C VAL A 119 -0.90 23.48 -9.19
N GLU A 120 -1.40 23.62 -10.42
CA GLU A 120 -2.13 24.83 -10.83
C GLU A 120 -3.42 24.98 -9.99
N GLY A 121 -3.39 25.93 -9.05
CA GLY A 121 -4.51 26.25 -8.16
C GLY A 121 -4.23 27.55 -7.39
N PRO A 122 -5.25 28.18 -6.78
CA PRO A 122 -5.11 29.42 -6.02
C PRO A 122 -4.03 29.42 -4.93
N LEU A 123 -3.64 28.27 -4.39
CA LEU A 123 -2.58 28.14 -3.39
C LEU A 123 -1.22 27.64 -3.93
N GLU A 124 -1.11 27.33 -5.23
CA GLU A 124 0.12 26.86 -5.90
C GLU A 124 0.92 25.85 -5.05
N LEU A 125 0.25 24.78 -4.61
CA LEU A 125 0.83 23.81 -3.67
C LEU A 125 1.94 22.99 -4.33
N VAL A 126 3.06 22.86 -3.63
CA VAL A 126 4.22 22.11 -4.12
C VAL A 126 3.98 20.60 -4.04
N GLU A 127 4.30 19.87 -5.11
CA GLU A 127 3.95 18.45 -5.27
C GLU A 127 4.92 17.46 -4.59
N TRP A 128 6.16 17.89 -4.31
CA TRP A 128 7.21 16.99 -3.82
C TRP A 128 6.86 16.22 -2.53
N PRO A 129 6.08 16.74 -1.54
CA PRO A 129 5.78 15.99 -0.32
C PRO A 129 4.94 14.74 -0.59
N ALA A 130 3.97 14.82 -1.51
CA ALA A 130 3.12 13.69 -1.88
C ALA A 130 3.93 12.63 -2.64
N LYS A 131 4.78 13.05 -3.58
CA LYS A 131 5.67 12.15 -4.33
C LYS A 131 6.71 11.46 -3.44
N LEU A 132 7.21 12.16 -2.42
CA LEU A 132 8.08 11.57 -1.41
C LEU A 132 7.35 10.49 -0.60
N ALA A 133 6.12 10.76 -0.15
CA ALA A 133 5.32 9.79 0.59
C ALA A 133 5.04 8.53 -0.25
N LEU A 134 4.74 8.71 -1.54
CA LEU A 134 4.59 7.63 -2.52
C LEU A 134 5.86 6.77 -2.61
N PHE A 135 7.03 7.40 -2.76
CA PHE A 135 8.32 6.71 -2.79
C PHE A 135 8.55 5.87 -1.54
N PHE A 136 8.30 6.44 -0.35
CA PHE A 136 8.43 5.71 0.91
C PHE A 136 7.47 4.53 1.01
N GLY A 137 6.20 4.69 0.62
CA GLY A 137 5.20 3.62 0.64
C GLY A 137 5.58 2.44 -0.26
N ILE A 138 5.99 2.74 -1.50
CA ILE A 138 6.42 1.72 -2.47
C ILE A 138 7.74 1.06 -2.04
N GLY A 139 8.69 1.84 -1.48
CA GLY A 139 9.93 1.31 -0.95
C GLY A 139 9.70 0.33 0.20
N LEU A 140 8.82 0.66 1.16
CA LEU A 140 8.43 -0.24 2.24
C LEU A 140 7.76 -1.51 1.72
N PHE A 141 6.86 -1.37 0.73
CA PHE A 141 6.21 -2.51 0.09
C PHE A 141 7.20 -3.45 -0.62
N ALA A 142 8.19 -2.90 -1.34
CA ALA A 142 9.25 -3.69 -1.97
C ALA A 142 10.10 -4.44 -0.93
N ILE A 143 10.45 -3.79 0.19
CA ILE A 143 11.15 -4.44 1.31
C ILE A 143 10.29 -5.57 1.88
N ARG A 144 8.97 -5.37 2.02
CA ARG A 144 8.04 -6.39 2.51
C ARG A 144 8.01 -7.60 1.59
N LEU A 145 7.90 -7.39 0.28
CA LEU A 145 7.95 -8.47 -0.72
C LEU A 145 9.26 -9.25 -0.67
N LEU A 146 10.39 -8.57 -0.46
CA LEU A 146 11.69 -9.24 -0.30
C LEU A 146 11.69 -10.14 0.94
N VAL A 147 11.18 -9.65 2.08
CA VAL A 147 11.07 -10.44 3.31
C VAL A 147 10.16 -11.65 3.11
N ASP A 148 9.00 -11.48 2.46
CA ASP A 148 8.07 -12.57 2.15
C ASP A 148 8.69 -13.60 1.19
N LEU A 149 9.49 -13.16 0.23
CA LEU A 149 10.24 -14.03 -0.69
C LEU A 149 11.24 -14.89 0.09
N VAL A 150 12.06 -14.28 0.94
CA VAL A 150 13.08 -14.99 1.72
C VAL A 150 12.43 -16.00 2.67
N GLN A 151 11.31 -15.63 3.32
CA GLN A 151 10.57 -16.54 4.19
C GLN A 151 9.95 -17.71 3.41
N SER A 152 9.37 -17.43 2.23
CA SER A 152 8.77 -18.47 1.39
C SER A 152 9.83 -19.44 0.87
N VAL A 153 10.98 -18.94 0.41
CA VAL A 153 12.12 -19.78 -0.05
C VAL A 153 12.66 -20.63 1.10
N HIS A 154 12.85 -20.05 2.29
CA HIS A 154 13.28 -20.81 3.46
C HIS A 154 12.25 -21.90 3.80
N GLY A 155 10.95 -21.58 3.82
CA GLY A 155 9.88 -22.55 4.09
C GLY A 155 9.84 -23.72 3.09
N ILE A 156 10.13 -23.46 1.81
CA ILE A 156 10.23 -24.52 0.78
C ILE A 156 11.41 -25.46 1.05
N ILE A 157 12.56 -24.93 1.49
CA ILE A 157 13.77 -25.72 1.74
C ILE A 157 13.60 -26.66 2.94
N TYR A 158 12.92 -26.21 4.00
CA TYR A 158 12.67 -27.03 5.19
C TYR A 158 11.38 -27.87 5.13
N ASP A 159 10.66 -27.83 4.00
CA ASP A 159 9.37 -28.50 3.76
C ASP A 159 8.28 -28.20 4.81
N THR A 160 8.42 -27.09 5.54
CA THR A 160 7.44 -26.59 6.51
C THR A 160 6.48 -25.57 5.91
N ALA A 161 6.65 -25.23 4.63
CA ALA A 161 5.81 -24.23 3.98
C ALA A 161 4.38 -24.75 3.75
N THR A 162 3.43 -24.07 4.36
CA THR A 162 2.00 -24.27 4.10
C THR A 162 1.56 -23.15 3.16
N ALA A 163 0.91 -23.48 2.05
CA ALA A 163 0.36 -22.48 1.14
C ALA A 163 -0.69 -21.63 1.85
N THR A 164 -0.81 -20.36 1.44
CA THR A 164 -1.90 -19.50 1.93
C THR A 164 -3.24 -20.19 1.67
N ARG A 165 -4.00 -20.42 2.75
CA ARG A 165 -5.30 -21.11 2.71
C ARG A 165 -6.35 -20.26 2.03
N SER A 166 -7.32 -20.91 1.37
CA SER A 166 -8.47 -20.24 0.78
C SER A 166 -9.25 -19.49 1.86
N GLU A 167 -9.87 -18.36 1.50
CA GLU A 167 -10.73 -17.62 2.43
C GLU A 167 -11.90 -18.49 2.91
N GLU A 168 -12.39 -19.37 2.05
CA GLU A 168 -13.40 -20.39 2.35
C GLU A 168 -12.95 -21.35 3.46
N ASP A 169 -11.71 -21.86 3.41
CA ASP A 169 -11.13 -22.71 4.47
C ASP A 169 -11.00 -21.95 5.80
N ARG A 170 -10.71 -20.65 5.72
CA ARG A 170 -10.52 -19.78 6.90
C ARG A 170 -11.85 -19.46 7.60
N VAL A 171 -12.93 -19.34 6.83
CA VAL A 171 -14.29 -19.12 7.35
C VAL A 171 -14.83 -20.42 7.96
N LEU A 172 -14.63 -21.56 7.30
CA LEU A 172 -15.07 -22.86 7.82
C LEU A 172 -14.41 -23.23 9.16
N ASP A 173 -13.12 -22.95 9.34
CA ASP A 173 -12.42 -23.16 10.61
C ASP A 173 -12.86 -22.18 11.73
N ALA A 174 -13.42 -21.01 11.37
CA ALA A 174 -13.92 -20.02 12.34
C ALA A 174 -15.36 -20.30 12.79
N GLU A 175 -16.10 -21.09 12.01
CA GLU A 175 -17.46 -21.55 12.33
C GLU A 175 -17.48 -22.85 13.17
N LEU A 176 -16.33 -23.53 13.34
CA LEU A 176 -16.14 -24.76 14.13
C LEU A 176 -15.55 -24.49 15.52
#